data_AF-A0A3N1FTH8-F1
#
_entry.id   AF-A0A3N1FTH8-F1
#
_cell.length_a   1.000
_cell.length_b   1.000
_cell.length_c   1.000
_cell.angle_alpha   90.00
_cell.angle_beta   90.00
_cell.angle_gamma   90.00
#
_symmetry.space_group_name_H-M   'P 1'
#
loop_
_entity.id
_entity.type
_entity.pdbx_description
1 polymer ?
#
loop_
_entity_poly.entity_id
_entity_poly.type
_entity_poly.pdbx_seq_one_letter_code
_entity_poly.pdbx_strand_id
1 'polypeptide(L)'
;MKHPEALASLTETVREPLNDEARIPIDEAIQRITSDEYEGEVPALDPPEFYRIDQTLIEVWDLPKYGPAVLEIVYTEVPGDRQAKKNGIFKYHDEMGADLDEWPSWHFEETNELVSVRAGYTSVDEARADARRLLLKLAINSPELRFFTGWGLDAVLVVRAQNWYTIRTKHNGTIEFWVDEEPLEAHGRYANKATQLAREVRNNFDIPVPPGMRKVAEAFIQREAANASLLQARQSLRIILESIDRHDTDADKKMNIAELARNLYTDRANLYKLMPSRQGNRRR
;
A
#
# COMPACT_ATOMS: atom_id res chain seq x y z
N MET A 1 -38.55 6.67 14.72
CA MET A 1 -38.11 5.43 14.07
C MET A 1 -36.85 4.98 14.79
N LYS A 2 -36.90 3.83 15.49
CA LYS A 2 -35.82 3.32 16.35
C LYS A 2 -34.72 2.71 15.48
N HIS A 3 -33.49 3.23 15.50
CA HIS A 3 -32.27 2.46 15.26
C HIS A 3 -31.01 3.16 15.85
N PRO A 4 -30.82 3.16 17.18
CA PRO A 4 -29.49 3.33 17.78
C PRO A 4 -28.80 1.97 18.05
N GLU A 5 -29.54 0.86 18.07
CA GLU A 5 -29.04 -0.44 18.54
C GLU A 5 -28.29 -1.26 17.46
N ALA A 6 -28.48 -0.98 16.17
CA ALA A 6 -27.80 -1.72 15.09
C ALA A 6 -26.33 -1.30 14.86
N LEU A 7 -25.91 -0.15 15.40
CA LEU A 7 -24.51 0.31 15.37
C LEU A 7 -23.73 -0.07 16.64
N ALA A 8 -24.42 -0.52 17.69
CA ALA A 8 -23.80 -0.85 18.98
C ALA A 8 -23.08 -2.21 18.99
N SER A 9 -23.23 -3.05 17.96
CA SER A 9 -22.55 -4.35 17.86
C SER A 9 -21.34 -4.36 16.91
N LEU A 10 -20.96 -3.21 16.35
CA LEU A 10 -19.78 -3.08 15.47
C LEU A 10 -18.65 -2.38 16.24
N THR A 11 -18.21 -3.00 17.34
CA THR A 11 -16.95 -2.62 17.98
C THR A 11 -15.80 -3.07 17.10
N GLU A 12 -14.85 -2.18 16.84
CA GLU A 12 -13.56 -2.50 16.26
C GLU A 12 -12.87 -3.56 17.13
N THR A 13 -13.05 -4.84 16.79
CA THR A 13 -12.41 -5.94 17.52
C THR A 13 -11.00 -6.09 17.00
N VAL A 14 -10.16 -5.14 17.43
CA VAL A 14 -8.72 -5.32 17.47
C VAL A 14 -8.38 -5.88 18.83
N ARG A 15 -7.57 -6.95 18.89
CA ARG A 15 -7.13 -7.44 20.20
C ARG A 15 -6.21 -6.41 20.83
N GLU A 16 -6.42 -6.19 22.12
CA GLU A 16 -5.50 -5.38 22.91
C GLU A 16 -4.13 -6.06 22.96
N PRO A 17 -3.04 -5.27 22.92
CA PRO A 17 -1.70 -5.79 23.20
C PRO A 17 -1.66 -6.56 24.52
N LEU A 18 -0.83 -7.60 24.56
CA LEU A 18 -0.53 -8.27 25.82
C LEU A 18 0.09 -7.27 26.80
N ASN A 19 -0.29 -7.40 28.07
CA ASN A 19 0.39 -6.69 29.15
C ASN A 19 1.81 -7.25 29.35
N ASP A 20 2.67 -6.50 30.03
CA ASP A 20 4.08 -6.86 30.20
C ASP A 20 4.26 -8.27 30.78
N GLU A 21 3.47 -8.64 31.79
CA GLU A 21 3.55 -9.97 32.43
C GLU A 21 3.23 -11.12 31.47
N ALA A 22 2.18 -11.01 30.67
CA ALA A 22 1.80 -12.03 29.69
C ALA A 22 2.72 -12.02 28.45
N ARG A 23 3.39 -10.90 28.21
CA ARG A 23 4.28 -10.70 27.06
C ARG A 23 5.67 -11.31 27.26
N ILE A 24 6.24 -11.24 28.46
CA ILE A 24 7.58 -11.80 28.80
C ILE A 24 7.83 -13.20 28.21
N PRO A 25 6.98 -14.23 28.45
CA PRO A 25 7.26 -15.58 27.96
C PRO A 25 7.18 -15.71 26.43
N ILE A 26 6.44 -14.82 25.76
CA ILE A 26 6.35 -14.77 24.30
C ILE A 26 7.55 -14.00 23.72
N ASP A 27 7.95 -12.89 24.32
CA ASP A 27 9.14 -12.14 23.92
C ASP A 27 10.39 -13.02 24.02
N GLU A 28 10.54 -13.81 25.09
CA GLU A 28 11.62 -14.80 25.19
C GLU A 28 11.58 -15.85 24.08
N ALA A 29 10.37 -16.30 23.70
CA ALA A 29 10.21 -17.26 22.60
C ALA A 29 10.58 -16.64 21.26
N ILE A 30 10.16 -15.40 20.99
CA ILE A 30 10.50 -14.66 19.78
C ILE A 30 12.01 -14.44 19.73
N GLN A 31 12.64 -13.96 20.81
CA GLN A 31 14.09 -13.74 20.87
C GLN A 31 14.89 -15.02 20.60
N ARG A 32 14.44 -16.17 21.11
CA ARG A 32 15.06 -17.47 20.83
C ARG A 32 14.91 -17.92 19.39
N ILE A 33 13.85 -17.50 18.70
CA ILE A 33 13.59 -17.85 17.29
C ILE A 33 14.38 -16.93 16.37
N THR A 34 14.56 -15.66 16.76
CA THR A 34 15.30 -14.66 15.99
C THR A 34 16.80 -14.65 16.28
N SER A 35 17.30 -15.49 17.18
CA SER A 35 18.73 -15.56 17.47
C SER A 35 19.48 -16.31 16.39
N ASP A 36 20.74 -15.92 16.14
CA ASP A 36 21.62 -16.58 15.17
C ASP A 36 21.89 -18.07 15.49
N GLU A 37 21.58 -18.49 16.72
CA GLU A 37 21.74 -19.86 17.21
C GLU A 37 20.50 -20.74 16.96
N TYR A 38 19.40 -20.18 16.45
CA TYR A 38 18.18 -20.92 16.15
C TYR A 38 18.29 -21.66 14.81
N GLU A 39 18.39 -22.98 14.86
CA GLU A 39 18.45 -23.83 13.66
C GLU A 39 17.06 -24.21 13.10
N GLY A 40 15.97 -23.70 13.67
CA GLY A 40 14.59 -24.01 13.25
C GLY A 40 14.05 -23.05 12.19
N GLU A 41 12.90 -23.41 11.60
CA GLU A 41 12.17 -22.50 10.72
C GLU A 41 11.46 -21.41 11.53
N VAL A 42 11.53 -20.16 11.04
CA VAL A 42 10.75 -19.05 11.61
C VAL A 42 9.27 -19.45 11.54
N PRO A 43 8.48 -19.30 12.63
CA PRO A 43 7.07 -19.70 12.69
C PRO A 43 6.16 -18.74 11.92
N ALA A 44 6.65 -18.18 10.81
CA ALA A 44 5.85 -17.41 9.89
C ALA A 44 4.79 -18.33 9.28
N LEU A 45 3.64 -17.73 8.95
CA LEU A 45 2.59 -18.47 8.25
C LEU A 45 3.08 -19.01 6.90
N ASP A 46 2.44 -20.06 6.42
CA ASP A 46 2.53 -20.49 5.02
C ASP A 46 1.17 -20.28 4.32
N PRO A 47 1.04 -19.31 3.39
CA PRO A 47 2.06 -18.34 3.00
C PRO A 47 2.28 -17.26 4.08
N PRO A 48 3.47 -16.63 4.12
CA PRO A 48 3.79 -15.59 5.09
C PRO A 48 2.95 -14.35 4.82
N GLU A 49 2.50 -13.70 5.89
CA GLU A 49 1.66 -12.52 5.82
C GLU A 49 2.24 -11.43 6.72
N PHE A 50 2.81 -10.40 6.08
CA PHE A 50 3.41 -9.25 6.75
C PHE A 50 3.06 -7.95 6.02
N TYR A 51 3.11 -6.85 6.76
CA TYR A 51 2.69 -5.53 6.33
C TYR A 51 3.67 -4.48 6.80
N ARG A 52 4.28 -3.73 5.89
CA ARG A 52 5.19 -2.66 6.28
C ARG A 52 4.71 -1.34 5.73
N ILE A 53 4.29 -0.44 6.62
CA ILE A 53 3.98 0.96 6.31
C ILE A 53 4.90 1.85 7.13
N ASP A 54 5.65 2.70 6.43
CA ASP A 54 6.67 3.57 7.01
C ASP A 54 7.66 2.77 7.88
N GLN A 55 7.73 3.11 9.16
CA GLN A 55 8.59 2.47 10.16
C GLN A 55 7.95 1.26 10.82
N THR A 56 6.65 1.00 10.59
CA THR A 56 5.94 -0.07 11.29
C THR A 56 5.79 -1.29 10.40
N LEU A 57 6.24 -2.44 10.90
CA LEU A 57 6.04 -3.77 10.35
C LEU A 57 5.06 -4.54 11.24
N ILE A 58 4.06 -5.13 10.62
CA ILE A 58 3.14 -6.06 11.27
C ILE A 58 3.40 -7.44 10.68
N GLU A 59 3.66 -8.44 11.51
CA GLU A 59 3.80 -9.83 11.09
C GLU A 59 2.80 -10.72 11.81
N VAL A 60 2.37 -11.80 11.14
CA VAL A 60 1.54 -12.83 11.75
C VAL A 60 2.36 -14.11 11.87
N TRP A 61 2.51 -14.59 13.09
CA TRP A 61 3.29 -15.79 13.42
C TRP A 61 2.36 -16.83 14.06
N ASP A 62 2.69 -18.12 13.93
CA ASP A 62 2.06 -19.21 14.68
C ASP A 62 3.05 -19.80 15.68
N LEU A 63 3.09 -19.21 16.88
CA LEU A 63 4.11 -19.49 17.87
C LEU A 63 3.92 -20.88 18.50
N PRO A 64 4.97 -21.72 18.56
CA PRO A 64 4.91 -22.99 19.26
C PRO A 64 4.47 -22.80 20.72
N LYS A 65 3.43 -23.54 21.14
CA LYS A 65 2.78 -23.51 22.47
C LYS A 65 1.90 -22.29 22.78
N TYR A 66 2.04 -21.18 22.07
CA TYR A 66 1.25 -19.96 22.31
C TYR A 66 0.19 -19.71 21.22
N GLY A 67 0.29 -20.41 20.09
CA GLY A 67 -0.62 -20.30 18.96
C GLY A 67 -0.38 -19.02 18.15
N PRO A 68 -1.38 -18.62 17.34
CA PRO A 68 -1.26 -17.46 16.48
C PRO A 68 -1.02 -16.17 17.27
N ALA A 69 -0.13 -15.33 16.75
CA ALA A 69 0.22 -14.04 17.31
C ALA A 69 0.40 -13.00 16.20
N VAL A 70 0.06 -11.75 16.51
CA VAL A 70 0.33 -10.59 15.65
C VAL A 70 1.38 -9.73 16.33
N LEU A 71 2.50 -9.55 15.64
CA LEU A 71 3.66 -8.82 16.11
C LEU A 71 3.69 -7.45 15.44
N GLU A 72 3.95 -6.40 16.21
CA GLU A 72 4.16 -5.05 15.72
C GLU A 72 5.60 -4.65 16.03
N ILE A 73 6.39 -4.50 14.98
CA ILE A 73 7.82 -4.20 15.03
C ILE A 73 8.02 -2.80 14.45
N VAL A 74 8.75 -1.94 15.15
CA VAL A 74 9.10 -0.62 14.67
C VAL A 74 10.57 -0.59 14.25
N TYR A 75 10.82 -0.08 13.06
CA TYR A 75 12.14 0.18 12.51
C TYR A 75 12.52 1.62 12.78
N THR A 76 13.65 1.80 13.44
CA THR A 76 14.26 3.11 13.68
C THR A 76 15.55 3.22 12.89
N GLU A 77 15.71 4.35 12.20
CA GLU A 77 16.94 4.66 11.49
C GLU A 77 18.14 4.70 12.44
N VAL A 78 19.24 4.07 12.06
CA VAL A 78 20.51 4.13 12.80
C VAL A 78 20.99 5.58 12.84
N PRO A 79 21.25 6.16 14.02
CA PRO A 79 21.70 7.54 14.13
C PRO A 79 22.94 7.81 13.29
N GLY A 80 22.82 8.73 12.34
CA GLY A 80 23.93 9.17 11.48
C GLY A 80 24.00 8.50 10.11
N ASP A 81 23.21 7.45 9.81
CA ASP A 81 23.21 6.83 8.47
C ASP A 81 22.74 7.81 7.39
N ARG A 82 21.63 8.53 7.62
CA ARG A 82 21.17 9.55 6.66
C ARG A 82 22.22 10.62 6.39
N GLN A 83 22.93 11.08 7.43
CA GLN A 83 23.99 12.06 7.24
C GLN A 83 25.19 11.46 6.49
N ALA A 84 25.55 10.20 6.76
CA ALA A 84 26.62 9.50 6.05
C ALA A 84 26.28 9.29 4.56
N LYS A 85 25.05 8.86 4.25
CA LYS A 85 24.55 8.74 2.86
C LYS A 85 24.45 10.08 2.17
N LYS A 86 23.97 11.13 2.85
CA LYS A 86 23.98 12.51 2.32
C LYS A 86 25.40 12.90 1.94
N ASN A 87 26.35 12.69 2.84
CA ASN A 87 27.78 12.96 2.65
C ASN A 87 28.40 12.17 1.47
N GLY A 88 28.00 10.91 1.24
CA GLY A 88 28.46 10.07 0.13
C GLY A 88 27.78 10.35 -1.22
N ILE A 89 26.48 10.70 -1.20
CA ILE A 89 25.64 10.93 -2.38
C ILE A 89 25.77 12.36 -2.92
N PHE A 90 26.45 13.29 -2.22
CA PHE A 90 26.75 14.64 -2.74
C PHE A 90 27.35 14.67 -4.16
N LYS A 91 27.95 13.58 -4.63
CA LYS A 91 28.42 13.47 -6.03
C LYS A 91 27.31 13.35 -7.09
N TYR A 92 26.10 12.92 -6.71
CA TYR A 92 24.96 12.66 -7.61
C TYR A 92 23.70 13.47 -7.27
N HIS A 93 23.65 14.07 -6.08
CA HIS A 93 22.50 14.82 -5.57
C HIS A 93 22.17 16.06 -6.41
N ASP A 94 23.19 16.77 -6.91
CA ASP A 94 23.01 17.96 -7.75
C ASP A 94 22.46 17.63 -9.15
N GLU A 95 22.62 16.40 -9.63
CA GLU A 95 22.18 16.00 -10.97
C GLU A 95 20.76 15.43 -11.00
N MET A 96 20.27 14.83 -9.92
CA MET A 96 18.97 14.14 -9.89
C MET A 96 17.85 14.89 -9.14
N GLY A 97 18.17 15.96 -8.40
CA GLY A 97 17.15 16.79 -7.73
C GLY A 97 16.27 16.03 -6.71
N ALA A 98 16.77 14.92 -6.17
CA ALA A 98 16.08 14.15 -5.14
C ALA A 98 16.43 14.71 -3.76
N ASP A 99 15.44 15.08 -2.95
CA ASP A 99 15.68 15.50 -1.57
C ASP A 99 15.71 14.28 -0.64
N LEU A 100 16.91 13.91 -0.18
CA LEU A 100 17.10 12.80 0.77
C LEU A 100 16.38 12.99 2.10
N ASP A 101 16.05 14.23 2.49
CA ASP A 101 15.33 14.50 3.74
C ASP A 101 13.84 14.09 3.61
N GLU A 102 13.31 14.01 2.38
CA GLU A 102 11.95 13.53 2.09
C GLU A 102 11.88 12.00 1.91
N TRP A 103 13.02 11.31 1.93
CA TRP A 103 13.04 9.87 1.72
C TRP A 103 12.55 9.11 2.97
N PRO A 104 11.68 8.09 2.78
CA PRO A 104 11.28 7.20 3.86
C PRO A 104 12.47 6.51 4.55
N SER A 105 12.30 6.13 5.82
CA SER A 105 13.37 5.53 6.64
C SER A 105 13.95 4.23 6.07
N TRP A 106 13.15 3.46 5.34
CA TRP A 106 13.55 2.16 4.79
C TRP A 106 14.59 2.24 3.67
N HIS A 107 14.99 3.45 3.25
CA HIS A 107 16.19 3.66 2.41
C HIS A 107 17.50 3.71 3.21
N PHE A 108 17.41 3.73 4.54
CA PHE A 108 18.52 3.89 5.47
C PHE A 108 18.78 2.58 6.23
N GLU A 109 19.94 2.47 6.88
CA GLU A 109 20.18 1.39 7.83
C GLU A 109 19.24 1.55 9.02
N GLU A 110 18.61 0.45 9.44
CA GLU A 110 17.58 0.46 10.47
C GLU A 110 17.85 -0.62 11.52
N THR A 111 17.55 -0.29 12.77
CA THR A 111 17.37 -1.25 13.86
C THR A 111 15.89 -1.54 14.05
N ASN A 112 15.54 -2.71 14.55
CA ASN A 112 14.17 -3.10 14.83
C ASN A 112 13.92 -3.25 16.34
N GLU A 113 12.71 -2.90 16.76
CA GLU A 113 12.23 -3.10 18.12
C GLU A 113 10.84 -3.73 18.06
N LEU A 114 10.62 -4.82 18.82
CA LEU A 114 9.29 -5.38 19.00
C LEU A 114 8.51 -4.46 19.95
N VAL A 115 7.51 -3.76 19.44
CA VAL A 115 6.76 -2.74 20.21
C VAL A 115 5.52 -3.34 20.84
N SER A 116 4.80 -4.21 20.14
CA SER A 116 3.62 -4.86 20.69
C SER A 116 3.43 -6.28 20.19
N VAL A 117 2.82 -7.11 21.05
CA VAL A 117 2.43 -8.49 20.74
C VAL A 117 0.97 -8.65 21.09
N ARG A 118 0.18 -9.18 20.15
CA ARG A 118 -1.21 -9.58 20.37
C ARG A 118 -1.29 -11.09 20.20
N ALA A 119 -1.95 -11.79 21.11
CA ALA A 119 -2.05 -13.25 21.09
C ALA A 119 -3.39 -13.74 21.65
N GLY A 120 -3.54 -15.07 21.73
CA GLY A 120 -4.75 -15.72 22.25
C GLY A 120 -5.88 -15.81 21.22
N TYR A 121 -5.55 -15.69 19.93
CA TYR A 121 -6.48 -15.93 18.83
C TYR A 121 -6.89 -17.40 18.80
N THR A 122 -8.13 -17.66 18.42
CA THR A 122 -8.66 -19.02 18.28
C THR A 122 -8.18 -19.71 17.01
N SER A 123 -7.78 -18.93 16.00
CA SER A 123 -7.26 -19.42 14.73
C SER A 123 -6.30 -18.42 14.08
N VAL A 124 -5.49 -18.92 13.13
CA VAL A 124 -4.62 -18.10 12.29
C VAL A 124 -5.42 -17.07 11.49
N ASP A 125 -6.62 -17.43 11.03
CA ASP A 125 -7.46 -16.53 10.24
C ASP A 125 -7.98 -15.35 11.08
N GLU A 126 -8.22 -15.55 12.38
CA GLU A 126 -8.57 -14.46 13.30
C GLU A 126 -7.37 -13.51 13.46
N ALA A 127 -6.16 -14.04 13.60
CA ALA A 127 -4.92 -13.25 13.67
C ALA A 127 -4.65 -12.48 12.37
N ARG A 128 -4.84 -13.11 11.20
CA ARG A 128 -4.75 -12.44 9.89
C ARG A 128 -5.76 -11.31 9.74
N ALA A 129 -7.01 -11.56 10.12
CA ALA A 129 -8.06 -10.54 10.07
C ALA A 129 -7.70 -9.34 10.96
N ASP A 130 -7.13 -9.59 12.15
CA ASP A 130 -6.70 -8.53 13.06
C ASP A 130 -5.48 -7.76 12.54
N ALA A 131 -4.48 -8.46 11.99
CA ALA A 131 -3.32 -7.82 11.36
C ALA A 131 -3.70 -6.92 10.18
N ARG A 132 -4.71 -7.30 9.38
CA ARG A 132 -5.26 -6.45 8.30
C ARG A 132 -5.97 -5.22 8.82
N ARG A 133 -6.60 -5.28 10.01
CA ARG A 133 -7.18 -4.10 10.66
C ARG A 133 -6.09 -3.15 11.14
N LEU A 134 -5.00 -3.69 11.68
CA LEU A 134 -3.82 -2.89 12.02
C LEU A 134 -3.19 -2.25 10.78
N LEU A 135 -3.08 -2.97 9.66
CA LEU A 135 -2.68 -2.40 8.36
C LEU A 135 -3.57 -1.21 7.98
N LEU A 136 -4.90 -1.38 8.04
CA LEU A 136 -5.85 -0.30 7.75
C LEU A 136 -5.67 0.89 8.71
N LYS A 137 -5.36 0.60 9.98
CA LYS A 137 -5.09 1.61 11.01
C LYS A 137 -3.86 2.44 10.70
N LEU A 138 -2.79 1.80 10.20
CA LEU A 138 -1.57 2.47 9.74
C LEU A 138 -1.81 3.26 8.44
N ALA A 139 -2.63 2.74 7.54
CA ALA A 139 -2.93 3.39 6.26
C ALA A 139 -3.80 4.65 6.38
N ILE A 140 -4.69 4.71 7.38
CA ILE A 140 -5.64 5.80 7.56
C ILE A 140 -5.40 6.47 8.91
N ASN A 141 -4.82 7.67 8.89
CA ASN A 141 -4.54 8.40 10.12
C ASN A 141 -5.78 9.00 10.81
N SER A 142 -6.92 9.13 10.12
CA SER A 142 -8.18 9.63 10.72
C SER A 142 -8.98 8.50 11.40
N PRO A 143 -9.25 8.59 12.72
CA PRO A 143 -10.10 7.64 13.43
C PRO A 143 -11.50 7.49 12.83
N GLU A 144 -12.08 8.61 12.37
CA GLU A 144 -13.42 8.64 11.78
C GLU A 144 -13.45 7.88 10.46
N LEU A 145 -12.49 8.15 9.57
CA LEU A 145 -12.37 7.43 8.31
C LEU A 145 -12.11 5.95 8.54
N ARG A 146 -11.24 5.58 9.49
CA ARG A 146 -11.00 4.18 9.88
C ARG A 146 -12.27 3.45 10.27
N PHE A 147 -13.07 4.05 11.15
CA PHE A 147 -14.32 3.47 11.61
C PHE A 147 -15.28 3.20 10.43
N PHE A 148 -15.43 4.19 9.54
CA PHE A 148 -16.31 4.04 8.37
C PHE A 148 -15.78 3.03 7.35
N THR A 149 -14.48 3.06 7.03
CA THR A 149 -13.88 2.18 6.02
C THR A 149 -13.65 0.77 6.53
N GLY A 150 -13.59 0.53 7.85
CA GLY A 150 -13.30 -0.80 8.41
C GLY A 150 -14.53 -1.67 8.67
N TRP A 151 -15.71 -1.07 8.88
CA TRP A 151 -16.81 -1.77 9.57
C TRP A 151 -18.22 -1.47 9.05
N GLY A 152 -18.39 -0.51 8.14
CA GLY A 152 -19.73 -0.15 7.63
C GLY A 152 -19.80 0.26 6.16
N LEU A 153 -18.67 0.64 5.55
CA LEU A 153 -18.61 1.06 4.15
C LEU A 153 -17.54 0.28 3.40
N ASP A 154 -17.91 -0.22 2.22
CA ASP A 154 -16.94 -0.71 1.25
C ASP A 154 -16.09 0.45 0.73
N ALA A 155 -14.76 0.31 0.83
CA ALA A 155 -13.81 1.26 0.31
C ALA A 155 -12.68 0.54 -0.45
N VAL A 156 -12.04 1.28 -1.36
CA VAL A 156 -10.80 0.86 -2.03
C VAL A 156 -9.78 1.96 -1.82
N LEU A 157 -8.58 1.60 -1.41
CA LEU A 157 -7.48 2.50 -1.07
C LEU A 157 -6.22 2.08 -1.82
N VAL A 158 -5.40 3.04 -2.20
CA VAL A 158 -4.01 2.84 -2.61
C VAL A 158 -3.13 3.51 -1.59
N VAL A 159 -2.18 2.75 -1.05
CA VAL A 159 -1.28 3.21 0.00
C VAL A 159 0.14 2.99 -0.48
N ARG A 160 0.94 4.06 -0.44
CA ARG A 160 2.39 3.96 -0.65
C ARG A 160 3.04 3.56 0.67
N ALA A 161 3.86 2.52 0.61
CA ALA A 161 4.61 2.02 1.76
C ALA A 161 6.04 1.62 1.32
N GLN A 162 6.62 0.50 1.79
CA GLN A 162 7.83 -0.04 1.14
C GLN A 162 7.49 -0.51 -0.28
N ASN A 163 6.39 -1.27 -0.41
CA ASN A 163 5.71 -1.58 -1.67
C ASN A 163 4.43 -0.73 -1.79
N TRP A 164 3.63 -0.95 -2.82
CA TRP A 164 2.29 -0.38 -2.92
C TRP A 164 1.25 -1.37 -2.41
N TYR A 165 0.33 -0.89 -1.59
CA TYR A 165 -0.81 -1.69 -1.14
C TYR A 165 -2.07 -1.19 -1.81
N THR A 166 -2.81 -2.10 -2.46
CA THR A 166 -4.22 -1.87 -2.74
C THR A 166 -5.02 -2.54 -1.64
N ILE A 167 -5.79 -1.77 -0.86
CA ILE A 167 -6.61 -2.30 0.23
C ILE A 167 -8.07 -2.15 -0.16
N ARG A 168 -8.86 -3.20 0.00
CA ARG A 168 -10.30 -3.19 -0.19
C ARG A 168 -10.98 -3.66 1.08
N THR A 169 -11.87 -2.82 1.60
CA THR A 169 -12.73 -3.19 2.71
C THR A 169 -14.13 -3.54 2.23
N LYS A 170 -14.81 -4.38 2.99
CA LYS A 170 -16.18 -4.82 2.72
C LYS A 170 -17.07 -4.55 3.93
N HIS A 171 -18.36 -4.33 3.68
CA HIS A 171 -19.41 -4.13 4.66
C HIS A 171 -19.52 -5.25 5.70
N ASN A 172 -19.08 -6.46 5.37
CA ASN A 172 -19.03 -7.59 6.30
C ASN A 172 -17.78 -7.59 7.21
N GLY A 173 -16.96 -6.53 7.18
CA GLY A 173 -15.72 -6.39 7.95
C GLY A 173 -14.52 -7.15 7.37
N THR A 174 -14.66 -7.77 6.19
CA THR A 174 -13.54 -8.42 5.51
C THR A 174 -12.63 -7.38 4.87
N ILE A 175 -11.33 -7.53 5.09
CA ILE A 175 -10.29 -6.72 4.45
C ILE A 175 -9.52 -7.61 3.48
N GLU A 176 -9.57 -7.24 2.21
CA GLU A 176 -8.74 -7.79 1.14
C GLU A 176 -7.59 -6.82 0.88
N PHE A 177 -6.41 -7.36 0.60
CA PHE A 177 -5.26 -6.53 0.22
C PHE A 177 -4.49 -7.20 -0.91
N TRP A 178 -3.73 -6.37 -1.62
CA TRP A 178 -2.78 -6.80 -2.63
C TRP A 178 -1.52 -5.95 -2.50
N VAL A 179 -0.39 -6.59 -2.74
CA VAL A 179 0.92 -5.95 -2.77
C VAL A 179 1.34 -5.85 -4.24
N ASP A 180 1.71 -4.66 -4.65
CA ASP A 180 2.25 -4.38 -5.98
C ASP A 180 3.62 -3.71 -5.78
N GLU A 181 4.65 -4.20 -6.47
CA GLU A 181 6.01 -3.61 -6.38
C GLU A 181 6.05 -2.26 -7.11
N GLU A 182 5.30 -2.16 -8.21
CA GLU A 182 5.31 -1.00 -9.08
C GLU A 182 4.09 -0.09 -8.87
N PRO A 183 4.28 1.25 -8.87
CA PRO A 183 3.17 2.21 -8.75
C PRO A 183 2.15 2.07 -9.88
N LEU A 184 2.59 1.74 -11.11
CA LEU A 184 1.71 1.63 -12.26
C LEU A 184 0.74 0.46 -12.10
N GLU A 185 1.22 -0.67 -11.62
CA GLU A 185 0.40 -1.85 -11.34
C GLU A 185 -0.60 -1.56 -10.21
N ALA A 186 -0.14 -0.91 -9.13
CA ALA A 186 -1.00 -0.52 -8.02
C ALA A 186 -2.16 0.39 -8.47
N HIS A 187 -1.88 1.43 -9.27
CA HIS A 187 -2.93 2.31 -9.78
C HIS A 187 -3.87 1.61 -10.75
N GLY A 188 -3.37 0.68 -11.58
CA GLY A 188 -4.21 -0.17 -12.43
C GLY A 188 -5.13 -1.08 -11.62
N ARG A 189 -4.59 -1.74 -10.58
CA ARG A 189 -5.35 -2.60 -9.67
C ARG A 189 -6.42 -1.81 -8.92
N TYR A 190 -6.07 -0.64 -8.41
CA TYR A 190 -7.02 0.27 -7.78
C TYR A 190 -8.17 0.65 -8.71
N ALA A 191 -7.88 1.09 -9.93
CA ALA A 191 -8.92 1.46 -10.89
C ALA A 191 -9.86 0.27 -11.18
N ASN A 192 -9.30 -0.94 -11.31
CA ASN A 192 -10.08 -2.16 -11.47
C ASN A 192 -10.97 -2.44 -10.26
N LYS A 193 -10.43 -2.34 -9.04
CA LYS A 193 -11.16 -2.59 -7.79
C LYS A 193 -12.22 -1.52 -7.50
N ALA A 194 -11.93 -0.26 -7.78
CA ALA A 194 -12.89 0.83 -7.69
C ALA A 194 -14.03 0.66 -8.72
N THR A 195 -13.73 0.19 -9.93
CA THR A 195 -14.75 -0.13 -10.93
C THR A 195 -15.64 -1.30 -10.48
N GLN A 196 -15.06 -2.34 -9.86
CA GLN A 196 -15.82 -3.42 -9.24
C GLN A 196 -16.73 -2.89 -8.13
N LEU A 197 -16.18 -2.08 -7.23
CA LEU A 197 -16.95 -1.41 -6.17
C LEU A 197 -18.11 -0.58 -6.73
N ALA A 198 -17.90 0.20 -7.79
CA ALA A 198 -18.96 0.99 -8.41
C ALA A 198 -20.12 0.12 -8.93
N ARG A 199 -19.81 -1.05 -9.51
CA ARG A 199 -20.83 -2.02 -9.96
C ARG A 199 -21.55 -2.65 -8.77
N GLU A 200 -20.84 -2.95 -7.71
CA GLU A 200 -21.42 -3.51 -6.48
C GLU A 200 -22.34 -2.48 -5.79
N VAL A 201 -21.94 -1.22 -5.70
CA VAL A 201 -22.77 -0.09 -5.20
C VAL A 201 -24.08 0.04 -5.98
N ARG A 202 -24.02 -0.16 -7.31
CA ARG A 202 -25.21 -0.13 -8.16
C ARG A 202 -26.14 -1.33 -7.90
N ASN A 203 -25.58 -2.53 -7.75
CA ASN A 203 -26.33 -3.78 -7.79
C ASN A 203 -26.74 -4.31 -6.42
N ASN A 204 -25.87 -4.24 -5.41
CA ASN A 204 -26.01 -4.87 -4.11
C ASN A 204 -25.51 -3.94 -3.00
N PHE A 205 -26.36 -3.02 -2.56
CA PHE A 205 -26.04 -2.20 -1.39
C PHE A 205 -27.10 -2.40 -0.30
N ASP A 206 -26.66 -3.03 0.80
CA ASP A 206 -27.38 -3.13 2.07
C ASP A 206 -27.45 -1.77 2.81
N ILE A 207 -26.87 -0.72 2.24
CA ILE A 207 -26.99 0.64 2.76
C ILE A 207 -28.31 1.25 2.24
N PRO A 208 -29.18 1.80 3.11
CA PRO A 208 -30.48 2.34 2.74
C PRO A 208 -30.35 3.70 2.04
N VAL A 209 -29.75 3.69 0.84
CA VAL A 209 -29.54 4.89 0.02
C VAL A 209 -30.59 4.94 -1.11
N PRO A 210 -31.27 6.08 -1.34
CA PRO A 210 -32.23 6.23 -2.44
C PRO A 210 -31.63 5.86 -3.81
N PRO A 211 -32.41 5.27 -4.74
CA PRO A 211 -31.90 4.83 -6.04
C PRO A 211 -31.17 5.92 -6.86
N GLY A 212 -31.59 7.18 -6.74
CA GLY A 212 -30.93 8.30 -7.41
C GLY A 212 -29.52 8.57 -6.88
N MET A 213 -29.31 8.45 -5.56
CA MET A 213 -28.01 8.61 -4.94
C MET A 213 -27.05 7.45 -5.26
N ARG A 214 -27.57 6.25 -5.53
CA ARG A 214 -26.76 5.10 -5.98
C ARG A 214 -26.06 5.39 -7.31
N LYS A 215 -26.78 5.97 -8.26
CA LYS A 215 -26.20 6.38 -9.56
C LYS A 215 -25.15 7.48 -9.38
N VAL A 216 -25.35 8.39 -8.42
CA VAL A 216 -24.39 9.45 -8.10
C VAL A 216 -23.12 8.86 -7.48
N ALA A 217 -23.25 7.94 -6.53
CA ALA A 217 -22.13 7.24 -5.92
C ALA A 217 -21.36 6.38 -6.94
N GLU A 218 -22.07 5.62 -7.78
CA GLU A 218 -21.48 4.86 -8.90
C GLU A 218 -20.67 5.80 -9.81
N ALA A 219 -21.24 6.91 -10.25
CA ALA A 219 -20.58 7.87 -11.12
C ALA A 219 -19.35 8.52 -10.45
N PHE A 220 -19.44 8.81 -9.16
CA PHE A 220 -18.31 9.35 -8.39
C PHE A 220 -17.15 8.36 -8.32
N ILE A 221 -17.43 7.09 -7.98
CA ILE A 221 -16.40 6.05 -7.90
C ILE A 221 -15.82 5.74 -9.28
N GLN A 222 -16.64 5.69 -10.33
CA GLN A 222 -16.16 5.51 -11.71
C GLN A 222 -15.27 6.66 -12.18
N ARG A 223 -15.58 7.89 -11.78
CA ARG A 223 -14.71 9.05 -12.05
C ARG A 223 -13.34 8.88 -11.39
N GLU A 224 -13.29 8.47 -10.13
CA GLU A 224 -12.01 8.24 -9.42
C GLU A 224 -11.20 7.10 -10.06
N ALA A 225 -11.87 6.00 -10.43
CA ALA A 225 -11.24 4.91 -11.18
C ALA A 225 -10.65 5.40 -12.51
N ALA A 226 -11.43 6.18 -13.29
CA ALA A 226 -10.98 6.73 -14.56
C ALA A 226 -9.80 7.71 -14.39
N ASN A 227 -9.81 8.54 -13.35
CA ASN A 227 -8.69 9.45 -13.04
C ASN A 227 -7.41 8.67 -12.73
N ALA A 228 -7.49 7.60 -11.93
CA ALA A 228 -6.34 6.75 -11.63
C ALA A 228 -5.79 6.06 -12.89
N SER A 229 -6.65 5.49 -13.74
CA SER A 229 -6.23 4.90 -15.03
C SER A 229 -5.61 5.94 -15.96
N LEU A 230 -6.13 7.17 -15.98
CA LEU A 230 -5.58 8.24 -16.80
C LEU A 230 -4.18 8.65 -16.32
N LEU A 231 -3.96 8.75 -15.01
CA LEU A 231 -2.65 9.06 -14.44
C LEU A 231 -1.63 7.96 -14.75
N GLN A 232 -2.02 6.70 -14.55
CA GLN A 232 -1.20 5.54 -14.92
C GLN A 232 -0.83 5.61 -16.41
N ALA A 233 -1.82 5.76 -17.30
CA ALA A 233 -1.59 5.81 -18.74
C ALA A 233 -0.67 6.97 -19.16
N ARG A 234 -0.82 8.15 -18.54
CA ARG A 234 0.07 9.30 -18.77
C ARG A 234 1.50 9.00 -18.36
N GLN A 235 1.70 8.37 -17.21
CA GLN A 235 3.04 8.04 -16.73
C GLN A 235 3.68 6.92 -17.56
N SER A 236 2.93 5.88 -17.92
CA SER A 236 3.40 4.83 -18.84
C SER A 236 3.79 5.42 -20.20
N LEU A 237 2.96 6.31 -20.77
CA LEU A 237 3.28 6.99 -22.02
C LEU A 237 4.55 7.84 -21.89
N ARG A 238 4.71 8.56 -20.78
CA ARG A 238 5.91 9.35 -20.51
C ARG A 238 7.16 8.47 -20.48
N ILE A 239 7.14 7.35 -19.76
CA ILE A 239 8.28 6.41 -19.67
C ILE A 239 8.60 5.83 -21.06
N ILE A 240 7.59 5.43 -21.83
CA ILE A 240 7.80 4.94 -23.20
C ILE A 240 8.46 6.00 -24.07
N LEU A 241 8.00 7.25 -23.99
CA LEU A 241 8.57 8.36 -24.77
C LEU A 241 9.99 8.71 -24.31
N GLU A 242 10.28 8.68 -23.00
CA GLU A 242 11.63 8.84 -22.44
C GLU A 242 12.58 7.73 -22.93
N SER A 243 12.12 6.48 -22.94
CA SER A 243 12.90 5.35 -23.45
C SER A 243 13.17 5.48 -24.95
N ILE A 244 12.17 5.87 -25.76
CA ILE A 244 12.37 6.15 -27.18
C ILE A 244 13.40 7.27 -27.36
N ASP A 245 13.29 8.37 -26.60
CA ASP A 245 14.18 9.52 -26.68
C ASP A 245 15.64 9.15 -26.39
N ARG A 246 15.87 8.29 -25.39
CA ARG A 246 17.19 7.78 -25.02
C ARG A 246 17.74 6.71 -25.98
N HIS A 247 16.89 6.01 -26.71
CA HIS A 247 17.32 4.99 -27.68
C HIS A 247 17.43 5.51 -29.10
N ASP A 248 16.81 6.64 -29.46
CA ASP A 248 17.00 7.28 -30.76
C ASP A 248 18.43 7.84 -30.93
N THR A 249 19.22 7.91 -29.84
CA THR A 249 20.67 8.18 -29.86
C THR A 249 21.55 6.96 -30.19
N ASP A 250 21.04 5.72 -30.04
CA ASP A 250 21.74 4.48 -30.43
C ASP A 250 21.06 3.87 -31.66
N ALA A 251 21.75 3.89 -32.80
CA ALA A 251 21.16 3.78 -34.13
C ALA A 251 20.44 2.46 -34.50
N ASP A 252 20.47 1.41 -33.67
CA ASP A 252 20.16 0.04 -34.12
C ASP A 252 18.78 -0.52 -33.73
N LYS A 253 17.98 0.13 -32.88
CA LYS A 253 16.59 -0.32 -32.58
C LYS A 253 15.63 0.86 -32.36
N LYS A 254 15.26 1.53 -33.45
CA LYS A 254 14.27 2.62 -33.42
C LYS A 254 12.85 2.07 -33.23
N MET A 255 12.36 2.06 -32.00
CA MET A 255 10.92 1.92 -31.75
C MET A 255 10.20 3.12 -32.40
N ASN A 256 9.33 2.85 -33.38
CA ASN A 256 8.86 3.87 -34.31
C ASN A 256 7.73 4.72 -33.69
N ILE A 257 7.99 6.01 -33.42
CA ILE A 257 6.99 6.99 -32.95
C ILE A 257 5.75 7.02 -33.87
N ALA A 258 5.92 6.73 -35.16
CA ALA A 258 4.79 6.62 -36.09
C ALA A 258 3.83 5.50 -35.75
N GLU A 259 4.36 4.36 -35.33
CA GLU A 259 3.58 3.18 -34.96
C GLU A 259 2.89 3.41 -33.62
N LEU A 260 3.59 4.01 -32.66
CA LEU A 260 3.01 4.43 -31.38
C LEU A 260 1.86 5.43 -31.58
N ALA A 261 2.05 6.44 -32.44
CA ALA A 261 1.00 7.40 -32.78
C ALA A 261 -0.24 6.73 -33.38
N ARG A 262 -0.03 5.73 -34.25
CA ARG A 262 -1.10 4.94 -34.86
C ARG A 262 -1.87 4.12 -33.82
N ASN A 263 -1.15 3.47 -32.90
CA ASN A 263 -1.74 2.65 -31.84
C ASN A 263 -2.52 3.48 -30.82
N LEU A 264 -2.08 4.72 -30.56
CA LEU A 264 -2.74 5.65 -29.65
C LEU A 264 -3.79 6.54 -30.33
N TYR A 265 -4.07 6.32 -31.63
CA TYR A 265 -4.99 7.13 -32.43
C TYR A 265 -4.74 8.64 -32.30
N THR A 266 -3.47 9.03 -32.35
CA THR A 266 -3.03 10.43 -32.22
C THR A 266 -2.02 10.79 -33.30
N ASP A 267 -1.69 12.07 -33.41
CA ASP A 267 -0.69 12.55 -34.35
C ASP A 267 0.71 12.47 -33.75
N ARG A 268 1.71 12.15 -34.60
CA ARG A 268 3.13 12.14 -34.20
C ARG A 268 3.55 13.47 -33.56
N ALA A 269 3.05 14.59 -34.08
CA ALA A 269 3.35 15.93 -33.56
C ALA A 269 2.92 16.11 -32.09
N ASN A 270 1.83 15.46 -31.66
CA ASN A 270 1.39 15.51 -30.27
C ASN A 270 2.30 14.67 -29.36
N LEU A 271 2.77 13.52 -29.83
CA LEU A 271 3.75 12.71 -29.11
C LEU A 271 5.13 13.39 -29.00
N TYR A 272 5.60 14.02 -30.08
CA TYR A 272 6.87 14.76 -30.07
C TYR A 272 6.89 15.93 -29.07
N LYS A 273 5.75 16.58 -28.80
CA LYS A 273 5.65 17.63 -27.76
C LYS A 273 5.84 17.09 -26.35
N LEU A 274 5.58 15.80 -26.15
CA LEU A 274 5.69 15.13 -24.86
C LEU A 274 7.08 14.52 -24.63
N MET A 275 7.97 14.52 -25.64
CA MET A 275 9.34 14.01 -25.49
C MET A 275 10.22 14.98 -24.68
N PRO A 276 10.98 14.49 -23.69
CA PRO A 276 11.84 15.33 -22.84
C PRO A 276 12.87 16.15 -23.62
N SER A 277 13.57 15.56 -24.59
CA SER A 277 14.57 16.27 -25.42
C SER A 277 14.01 17.48 -26.18
N ARG A 278 12.70 17.48 -26.48
CA ARG A 278 12.03 18.56 -27.20
C ARG A 278 11.36 19.58 -26.28
N GLN A 279 11.29 19.31 -24.98
CA GLN A 279 10.82 20.26 -23.97
C GLN A 279 11.90 21.27 -23.56
N GLY A 280 13.19 20.97 -23.80
CA GLY A 280 14.35 21.79 -23.43
C GLY A 280 14.49 23.18 -24.08
N ASN A 281 13.61 23.57 -25.01
CA ASN A 281 13.63 24.90 -25.65
C ASN A 281 12.58 25.89 -25.14
N ARG A 282 11.80 25.56 -24.11
CA ARG A 282 10.96 26.55 -23.42
C ARG A 282 11.71 27.12 -22.23
N ARG A 283 12.65 28.04 -22.50
CA ARG A 283 13.18 28.94 -21.46
C ARG A 283 12.05 29.81 -20.91
N ARG A 284 12.14 30.03 -19.59
CA ARG A 284 11.33 30.93 -18.75
C ARG A 284 10.99 32.25 -19.42
#